data_AF-A0A965HV71-F1
#
_entry.id   AF-A0A965HV71-F1
#
_cell.length_a   1.000
_cell.length_b   1.000
_cell.length_c   1.000
_cell.angle_alpha   90.00
_cell.angle_beta   90.00
_cell.angle_gamma   90.00
#
_symmetry.space_group_name_H-M   'P 1'
#
loop_
_entity.id
_entity.type
_entity.pdbx_description
1 polymer ?
#
loop_
_entity_poly.entity_id
_entity_poly.type
_entity_poly.pdbx_seq_one_letter_code
_entity_poly.pdbx_strand_id
1 'polypeptide(L)'
;MDSVTQLVLGASVAAVCVPAEHRRKALLVGAALGTLPDLDVIIDYGSAVANFTQHRGFSHSLLVLIPFAVSLWLILRRYYTPVSEAPKPWFWAVMLA
;
A
#
# COMPACT_ATOMS: atom_id res chain seq x y z
N MET A 1 -8.42 -6.13 10.31
CA MET A 1 -9.10 -7.01 9.33
C MET A 1 -8.28 -8.29 9.26
N ASP A 2 -8.79 -9.39 8.69
CA ASP A 2 -7.92 -10.54 8.41
C ASP A 2 -7.07 -10.28 7.15
N SER A 3 -5.90 -10.92 7.07
CA SER A 3 -4.92 -10.67 5.99
C SER A 3 -5.45 -11.01 4.60
N VAL A 4 -6.40 -11.95 4.47
CA VAL A 4 -6.97 -12.32 3.17
C VAL A 4 -7.89 -11.21 2.69
N THR A 5 -8.77 -10.70 3.55
CA THR A 5 -9.64 -9.56 3.22
C THR A 5 -8.83 -8.33 2.82
N GLN A 6 -7.73 -8.04 3.53
CA GLN A 6 -6.87 -6.90 3.26
C GLN A 6 -6.14 -7.01 1.92
N LEU A 7 -5.59 -8.19 1.63
CA LEU A 7 -4.96 -8.49 0.34
C LEU A 7 -5.96 -8.32 -0.81
N VAL A 8 -7.15 -8.89 -0.66
CA VAL A 8 -8.22 -8.80 -1.68
C VAL A 8 -8.67 -7.36 -1.88
N LEU A 9 -8.83 -6.58 -0.80
CA LEU A 9 -9.20 -5.17 -0.87
C LEU A 9 -8.14 -4.35 -1.63
N GLY A 10 -6.87 -4.42 -1.22
CA GLY A 10 -5.78 -3.69 -1.86
C GLY A 10 -5.62 -4.07 -3.34
N ALA A 11 -5.71 -5.37 -3.66
CA ALA A 11 -5.68 -5.86 -5.03
C ALA A 11 -6.84 -5.29 -5.87
N SER A 12 -8.05 -5.29 -5.32
CA SER A 12 -9.25 -4.82 -6.02
C SER A 12 -9.20 -3.32 -6.28
N VAL A 13 -8.80 -2.52 -5.29
CA VAL A 13 -8.66 -1.06 -5.43
C VAL A 13 -7.61 -0.73 -6.49
N ALA A 14 -6.42 -1.32 -6.41
CA ALA A 14 -5.36 -1.08 -7.39
C ALA A 14 -5.77 -1.48 -8.82
N ALA A 15 -6.47 -2.62 -8.98
CA ALA A 15 -6.91 -3.10 -10.28
C ALA A 15 -7.99 -2.24 -10.94
N VAL A 16 -8.82 -1.55 -10.15
CA VAL A 16 -9.82 -0.58 -10.65
C VAL A 16 -9.15 0.72 -11.09
N CYS A 17 -8.09 1.15 -10.40
CA CYS A 17 -7.39 2.39 -10.71
C CYS A 17 -6.58 2.34 -12.01
N VAL A 18 -6.06 1.18 -12.41
CA VAL A 18 -5.15 1.06 -13.58
C VAL A 18 -5.85 0.59 -14.87
N PRO A 19 -5.30 0.89 -16.06
CA PRO A 19 -5.77 0.34 -17.33
C PRO A 19 -5.73 -1.19 -17.39
N ALA A 20 -6.55 -1.77 -18.26
CA ALA A 20 -6.70 -3.23 -18.41
C ALA A 20 -5.35 -3.95 -18.65
N GLU A 21 -4.43 -3.32 -19.39
CA GLU A 21 -3.09 -3.82 -19.72
C GLU A 21 -2.23 -4.07 -18.47
N HIS A 22 -2.47 -3.33 -17.38
CA HIS A 22 -1.68 -3.41 -16.15
C HIS A 22 -2.38 -4.15 -15.01
N ARG A 23 -3.63 -4.58 -15.17
CA ARG A 23 -4.46 -5.15 -14.09
C ARG A 23 -3.80 -6.31 -13.35
N ARG A 24 -3.17 -7.26 -14.06
CA ARG A 24 -2.50 -8.40 -13.41
C ARG A 24 -1.38 -7.96 -12.47
N LYS A 25 -0.62 -6.95 -12.89
CA LYS A 25 0.46 -6.37 -12.08
C LYS A 25 -0.10 -5.55 -10.92
N ALA A 26 -1.19 -4.80 -11.16
CA ALA A 26 -1.86 -4.04 -10.12
C ALA A 26 -2.52 -4.90 -9.05
N LEU A 27 -3.04 -6.09 -9.40
CA LEU A 27 -3.54 -7.04 -8.40
C LEU A 27 -2.44 -7.44 -7.42
N LEU A 28 -1.24 -7.78 -7.91
CA LEU A 28 -0.11 -8.16 -7.07
C LEU A 28 0.46 -6.98 -6.25
N VAL A 29 0.60 -5.82 -6.88
CA VAL A 29 1.12 -4.63 -6.20
C VAL A 29 0.12 -4.13 -5.16
N GLY A 30 -1.17 -4.04 -5.51
CA GLY A 30 -2.23 -3.65 -4.58
C GLY A 30 -2.39 -4.63 -3.42
N ALA A 31 -2.29 -5.94 -3.68
CA ALA A 31 -2.25 -6.97 -2.64
C ALA A 31 -1.14 -6.69 -1.61
N ALA A 32 0.06 -6.38 -2.07
CA ALA A 32 1.19 -6.07 -1.20
C ALA A 32 1.01 -4.74 -0.45
N LEU A 33 0.57 -3.69 -1.15
CA LEU A 33 0.35 -2.36 -0.57
C LEU A 33 -0.72 -2.38 0.53
N GLY A 34 -1.83 -3.09 0.29
CA GLY A 34 -2.91 -3.20 1.26
C GLY A 34 -2.45 -3.81 2.59
N THR A 35 -1.45 -4.70 2.57
CA THR A 35 -0.88 -5.33 3.77
C THR A 35 0.25 -4.53 4.43
N LEU A 36 0.79 -3.51 3.76
CA LEU A 36 1.99 -2.81 4.17
C LEU A 36 1.85 -2.08 5.53
N PRO A 37 0.73 -1.39 5.84
CA PRO A 37 0.56 -0.74 7.14
C PRO A 37 0.58 -1.71 8.32
N ASP A 38 0.04 -2.92 8.14
CA ASP A 38 -0.10 -3.93 9.20
C ASP A 38 1.19 -4.73 9.46
N LEU A 39 2.24 -4.55 8.64
CA LEU A 39 3.55 -5.16 8.88
C LEU A 39 4.30 -4.54 10.07
N ASP A 40 3.79 -3.45 10.63
CA ASP A 40 4.31 -2.85 11.86
C ASP A 40 4.12 -3.74 13.10
N VAL A 41 3.36 -4.84 13.01
CA VAL A 41 3.33 -5.92 14.01
C VAL A 41 4.71 -6.54 14.28
N ILE A 42 5.64 -6.40 13.33
CA ILE A 42 7.03 -6.87 13.45
C ILE A 42 7.85 -5.97 14.39
N ILE A 43 7.40 -4.73 14.64
CA ILE A 43 8.07 -3.77 15.51
C ILE A 43 7.67 -4.05 16.96
N ASP A 44 8.65 -4.38 17.80
CA ASP A 44 8.44 -4.51 19.25
C ASP A 44 8.66 -3.16 19.95
N TYR A 45 7.59 -2.59 20.48
CA TYR A 45 7.55 -1.37 21.29
C TYR A 45 7.77 -1.63 22.79
N GLY A 46 8.11 -2.87 23.18
CA GLY A 46 8.67 -3.20 24.50
C GLY A 46 7.66 -3.58 25.59
N SER A 47 6.36 -3.50 25.31
CA SER A 47 5.32 -4.09 26.17
C SER A 47 4.08 -4.46 25.37
N ALA A 48 3.30 -5.44 25.84
CA ALA A 48 2.07 -5.85 25.14
C ALA A 48 1.08 -4.70 24.95
N VAL A 49 0.98 -3.79 25.94
CA VAL A 49 0.13 -2.59 25.85
C VAL A 49 0.67 -1.60 24.82
N ALA A 50 1.99 -1.36 24.80
CA ALA A 50 2.61 -0.47 23.82
C ALA A 50 2.48 -1.01 22.39
N ASN A 51 2.71 -2.32 22.20
CA ASN A 51 2.57 -2.99 20.90
C ASN A 51 1.14 -2.81 20.37
N PHE A 52 0.12 -3.09 21.19
CA PHE A 52 -1.26 -2.93 20.75
C PHE A 52 -1.65 -1.47 20.46
N THR A 53 -1.14 -0.53 21.27
CA THR A 53 -1.48 0.90 21.12
C THR A 53 -0.78 1.55 19.93
N GLN A 54 0.48 1.18 19.65
CA GLN A 54 1.28 1.77 18.58
C GLN A 54 1.05 1.12 17.20
N HIS A 55 0.55 -0.12 17.17
CA HIS A 55 0.20 -0.85 15.93
C HIS A 55 -0.89 -0.16 15.07
N ARG A 56 -1.67 0.76 15.66
CA ARG A 56 -2.62 1.61 14.92
C ARG A 56 -2.26 3.10 14.99
N GLY A 57 -1.06 3.41 15.46
CA GLY A 57 -0.58 4.76 15.67
C GLY A 57 0.03 5.32 14.39
N PHE A 58 1.36 5.33 14.34
CA PHE A 58 2.11 5.98 13.27
C PHE A 58 1.91 5.35 11.89
N SER A 59 1.88 4.02 11.81
CA SER A 59 1.72 3.24 10.57
C SER A 59 0.41 3.52 9.83
N HIS A 60 -0.64 3.88 10.56
CA HIS A 60 -1.99 4.13 10.04
C HIS A 60 -2.33 5.63 9.92
N SER A 61 -1.41 6.51 10.31
CA SER A 61 -1.65 7.95 10.26
C SER A 61 -1.64 8.45 8.82
N LEU A 62 -2.68 9.20 8.43
CA LEU A 62 -2.75 9.86 7.12
C LEU A 62 -1.54 10.78 6.88
N LEU A 63 -1.03 11.41 7.93
CA LEU A 63 0.15 12.29 7.84
C LEU A 63 1.43 11.53 7.49
N VAL A 64 1.46 10.21 7.69
CA VAL A 64 2.61 9.34 7.41
C VAL A 64 2.39 8.61 6.09
N LEU A 65 1.20 8.02 5.91
CA LEU A 65 0.88 7.22 4.73
C LEU A 65 0.83 8.05 3.46
N ILE A 66 0.30 9.28 3.48
CA ILE A 66 0.24 10.14 2.28
C ILE A 66 1.65 10.45 1.74
N PRO A 67 2.59 11.03 2.53
CA PRO A 67 3.93 11.29 2.01
C PRO A 67 4.67 10.00 1.66
N PHE A 68 4.49 8.92 2.43
CA PHE A 68 5.07 7.62 2.11
C PHE A 68 4.58 7.09 0.75
N ALA A 69 3.27 7.13 0.48
CA ALA A 69 2.67 6.71 -0.78
C ALA A 69 3.17 7.56 -1.96
N VAL A 70 3.32 8.88 -1.78
CA VAL A 70 3.90 9.77 -2.79
C VAL A 70 5.35 9.40 -3.07
N SER A 71 6.17 9.22 -2.03
CA SER A 71 7.57 8.81 -2.17
C SER A 71 7.70 7.44 -2.86
N LEU A 72 6.87 6.48 -2.47
CA LEU A 72 6.84 5.15 -3.07
C LEU A 72 6.45 5.21 -4.55
N TRP A 73 5.42 5.99 -4.88
CA TRP A 73 5.04 6.22 -6.27
C TRP A 73 6.15 6.88 -7.09
N LEU A 74 6.88 7.86 -6.53
CA LEU A 74 8.03 8.49 -7.21
C LEU A 74 9.14 7.48 -7.51
N ILE A 75 9.44 6.59 -6.55
CA ILE A 75 10.41 5.51 -6.72
C ILE A 75 9.93 4.52 -7.80
N LEU A 76 8.69 4.04 -7.69
CA LEU A 76 8.10 3.12 -8.66
C LEU A 76 8.05 3.72 -10.07
N ARG A 77 7.74 5.01 -10.20
CA ARG A 77 7.76 5.73 -11.48
C ARG A 77 9.15 5.73 -12.11
N ARG A 78 10.22 5.68 -11.32
CA ARG A 78 11.60 5.68 -11.81
C ARG A 78 12.12 4.30 -12.20
N TYR A 79 11.65 3.24 -11.54
CA TYR A 79 12.22 1.88 -11.64
C TYR A 79 11.27 0.82 -12.18
N TYR A 80 9.96 1.09 -12.23
CA TYR A 80 8.96 0.11 -12.64
C TYR A 80 8.21 0.56 -13.89
N THR A 81 8.52 -0.06 -15.02
CA THR A 81 8.01 0.29 -16.36
C THR A 81 6.49 0.51 -16.43
N PRO A 82 5.64 -0.35 -15.84
CA PRO A 82 4.18 -0.15 -15.88
C PRO A 82 3.73 1.17 -15.24
N VAL A 83 4.42 1.62 -14.18
CA VAL A 83 4.12 2.89 -13.51
C VAL A 83 4.64 4.05 -14.34
N SER A 84 5.77 3.88 -15.02
CA SER A 84 6.29 4.88 -15.97
C SER A 84 5.39 5.05 -17.20
N GLU A 85 4.76 3.97 -17.69
CA GLU A 85 3.83 3.96 -18.83
C GLU A 85 2.48 4.62 -18.50
N ALA A 86 1.94 4.38 -17.31
CA ALA A 86 0.66 4.93 -16.86
C ALA A 86 0.76 5.63 -15.49
N PRO A 87 1.48 6.76 -15.37
CA PRO A 87 1.84 7.34 -14.07
C PRO A 87 0.66 7.85 -13.24
N LYS A 88 -0.36 8.44 -13.89
CA LYS A 88 -1.56 8.96 -13.18
C LYS A 88 -2.45 7.84 -12.63
N PRO A 89 -2.82 6.80 -13.41
CA PRO A 89 -3.55 5.64 -12.87
C PRO A 89 -2.82 4.95 -11.72
N TRP A 90 -1.51 4.75 -11.87
CA TRP A 90 -0.69 4.12 -10.84
C TRP A 90 -0.48 4.98 -9.59
N PHE A 91 -0.56 6.31 -9.70
CA PHE A 91 -0.58 7.19 -8.53
C PHE A 91 -1.78 6.89 -7.65
N TRP A 92 -2.98 6.81 -8.24
CA TRP A 92 -4.19 6.48 -7.50
C TRP A 92 -4.18 5.04 -6.99
N ALA A 93 -3.63 4.10 -7.76
CA ALA A 93 -3.46 2.73 -7.31
C ALA A 93 -2.58 2.65 -6.04
N VAL A 94 -1.49 3.41 -5.97
CA VAL A 94 -0.58 3.42 -4.80
C VAL A 94 -1.16 4.22 -3.62
N MET A 95 -1.94 5.27 -3.89
CA MET A 95 -2.52 6.12 -2.86
C MET A 95 -3.73 5.47 -2.16
N LEU A 96 -4.48 4.64 -2.87
CA LEU A 96 -5.75 4.08 -2.39
C LEU A 96 -5.67 2.61 -1.96
N ALA A 97 -4.70 1.85 -2.46
CA ALA A 97 -4.49 0.45 -2.08
C ALA A 97 -3.66 0.35 -0.81
#